data_AF-A0A958V3H0-F1
#
_entry.id   AF-A0A958V3H0-F1
#
_cell.length_a   1.000
_cell.length_b   1.000
_cell.length_c   1.000
_cell.angle_alpha   90.00
_cell.angle_beta   90.00
_cell.angle_gamma   90.00
#
_symmetry.space_group_name_H-M   'P 1'
#
loop_
_entity.id
_entity.type
_entity.pdbx_description
1 polymer ?
#
loop_
_entity_poly.entity_id
_entity_poly.type
_entity_poly.pdbx_seq_one_letter_code
_entity_poly.pdbx_strand_id
1 'polypeptide(L)'
;MRTIQVFFIALVAFIHFYFMILEMFLWTKPKGLKTFGLNKDFAEQSKVLAANQGLYNGFLAAGLIWSVVNRSFSTQIALFFLTCVVIAGIYGAYSTG
;
A
#
# COMPACT_ATOMS: atom_id res chain seq x y z
N MET A 1 -11.18 17.61 -8.72
CA MET A 1 -11.17 17.21 -7.29
C MET A 1 -11.05 18.43 -6.41
N ARG A 2 -11.62 18.41 -5.20
CA ARG A 2 -11.38 19.43 -4.17
C ARG A 2 -10.04 19.18 -3.46
N THR A 3 -9.43 20.21 -2.89
CA THR A 3 -8.15 20.10 -2.15
C THR A 3 -8.17 19.02 -1.07
N ILE A 4 -9.27 18.91 -0.33
CA ILE A 4 -9.43 17.88 0.71
C ILE A 4 -9.41 16.45 0.14
N GLN A 5 -9.98 16.22 -1.04
CA GLN A 5 -9.94 14.90 -1.69
C GLN A 5 -8.51 14.56 -2.11
N VAL A 6 -7.81 15.52 -2.70
CA VAL A 6 -6.40 15.35 -3.10
C VAL A 6 -5.53 15.05 -1.89
N PHE A 7 -5.74 15.73 -0.76
CA PHE A 7 -5.02 15.46 0.48
C PHE A 7 -5.19 14.01 0.94
N PHE A 8 -6.42 13.49 1.02
CA PHE A 8 -6.65 12.12 1.44
C PHE A 8 -6.12 11.09 0.44
N ILE A 9 -6.26 11.33 -0.87
CA ILE A 9 -5.70 10.45 -1.90
C ILE A 9 -4.18 10.40 -1.80
N ALA A 10 -3.52 11.55 -1.64
CA ALA A 10 -2.08 11.64 -1.47
C ALA A 10 -1.61 10.96 -0.18
N LEU A 11 -2.37 11.10 0.92
CA LEU A 11 -2.09 10.42 2.18
C LEU A 11 -2.15 8.89 2.02
N VAL A 12 -3.20 8.36 1.38
CA VAL A 12 -3.31 6.91 1.14
C VAL A 12 -2.19 6.42 0.23
N ALA A 13 -1.89 7.13 -0.86
CA ALA A 13 -0.77 6.80 -1.75
C ALA A 13 0.57 6.77 -1.00
N PHE A 14 0.81 7.75 -0.12
CA PHE A 14 2.00 7.82 0.72
C PHE A 14 2.09 6.61 1.68
N ILE A 15 0.99 6.22 2.32
CA ILE A 15 0.92 5.05 3.19
C ILE A 15 1.28 3.77 2.41
N HIS A 16 0.74 3.58 1.20
CA HIS A 16 1.08 2.43 0.36
C HIS A 16 2.54 2.43 -0.08
N PHE A 17 3.11 3.58 -0.43
CA PHE A 17 4.56 3.66 -0.69
C PHE A 17 5.41 3.33 0.53
N TYR A 18 4.97 3.76 1.71
CA TYR A 18 5.64 3.41 2.95
C TYR A 18 5.63 1.89 3.19
N PHE A 19 4.49 1.22 2.98
CA PHE A 19 4.41 -0.24 3.06
C PHE A 19 5.24 -0.94 1.98
N MET A 20 5.21 -0.46 0.74
CA MET A 20 6.09 -0.96 -0.33
C MET A 20 7.55 -0.94 0.10
N ILE A 21 8.02 0.16 0.69
CA ILE A 21 9.42 0.27 1.14
C ILE A 21 9.70 -0.74 2.26
N LEU A 22 8.78 -0.86 3.22
CA LEU A 22 8.94 -1.80 4.32
C LEU A 22 9.00 -3.25 3.83
N GLU A 23 8.10 -3.64 2.92
CA GLU A 23 7.93 -5.01 2.44
C GLU A 23 9.00 -5.43 1.41
N MET A 24 9.45 -4.52 0.54
CA MET A 24 10.45 -4.84 -0.49
C MET A 24 11.89 -4.74 0.04
N PHE A 25 12.19 -3.73 0.86
CA PHE A 25 13.58 -3.39 1.21
C PHE A 25 13.90 -3.62 2.69
N LEU A 26 12.93 -3.46 3.58
CA LEU A 26 13.17 -3.47 5.03
C LEU A 26 12.58 -4.70 5.74
N TRP A 27 11.99 -5.65 5.02
CA TRP A 27 11.24 -6.78 5.58
C TRP A 27 12.05 -7.59 6.60
N THR A 28 13.31 -7.90 6.25
CA THR A 28 14.23 -8.66 7.12
C THR A 28 15.11 -7.77 8.00
N LYS A 29 14.90 -6.45 7.98
CA LYS A 29 15.66 -5.47 8.78
C LYS A 29 14.94 -5.19 10.11
N PRO A 30 15.64 -4.68 11.14
CA PRO A 30 15.03 -4.41 12.45
C PRO A 30 13.76 -3.57 12.40
N LYS A 31 13.67 -2.62 11.45
CA LYS A 31 12.47 -1.79 11.26
C LYS A 31 11.29 -2.62 10.74
N GLY A 32 11.48 -3.48 9.74
CA GLY A 32 10.41 -4.36 9.23
C GLY A 32 9.97 -5.37 10.28
N LEU A 33 10.93 -6.06 10.91
CA LEU A 33 10.65 -7.02 11.99
C LEU A 33 9.82 -6.38 13.11
N LYS A 34 10.19 -5.18 13.57
CA LYS A 34 9.44 -4.45 14.61
C LYS A 34 8.06 -3.99 14.14
N THR A 35 7.94 -3.53 12.89
CA THR A 35 6.68 -2.99 12.36
C THR A 35 5.63 -4.09 12.19
N PHE A 36 6.05 -5.27 11.75
CA PHE A 36 5.15 -6.40 11.46
C PHE A 36 5.18 -7.49 12.53
N GLY A 37 5.94 -7.32 13.62
CA GLY A 37 6.03 -8.30 14.71
C GLY A 37 6.63 -9.66 14.29
N LEU A 38 7.55 -9.66 13.32
CA LEU A 38 8.08 -10.88 12.72
C LEU A 38 9.28 -11.42 13.49
N ASN A 39 9.37 -12.75 13.57
CA ASN A 39 10.65 -13.40 13.86
C ASN A 39 11.54 -13.37 12.60
N LYS A 40 12.86 -13.46 12.81
CA LYS A 40 13.84 -13.31 11.72
C LYS A 40 13.75 -14.45 10.70
N ASP A 41 13.60 -15.69 11.15
CA ASP A 41 13.60 -16.86 10.27
C ASP A 41 12.38 -16.86 9.32
N PHE A 42 11.21 -16.51 9.84
CA PHE A 42 9.99 -16.31 9.06
C PHE A 42 10.14 -15.17 8.06
N ALA A 43 10.73 -14.04 8.48
CA ALA A 43 10.96 -12.90 7.57
C ALA A 43 11.89 -13.28 6.41
N GLU A 44 12.95 -14.06 6.66
CA GLU A 44 13.83 -14.54 5.59
C GLU A 44 13.12 -15.52 4.66
N GLN A 45 12.33 -16.46 5.19
CA GLN A 45 11.56 -17.42 4.38
C GLN A 45 10.46 -16.75 3.54
N SER A 46 9.84 -15.68 4.05
CA SER A 46 8.73 -14.97 3.39
C SER A 46 9.17 -13.76 2.56
N LYS A 47 10.47 -13.43 2.51
CA LYS A 47 10.98 -12.20 1.88
C LYS A 47 10.50 -11.97 0.45
N VAL A 48 10.48 -13.01 -0.38
CA VAL A 48 10.04 -12.89 -1.78
C VAL A 48 8.53 -12.61 -1.87
N LEU A 49 7.74 -13.27 -1.02
CA LEU A 49 6.30 -13.04 -0.95
C LEU A 49 6.01 -11.61 -0.49
N ALA A 50 6.70 -11.13 0.54
CA ALA A 50 6.58 -9.75 1.01
C ALA A 50 6.99 -8.74 -0.06
N ALA A 51 8.09 -8.99 -0.78
CA ALA A 51 8.50 -8.11 -1.88
C ALA A 51 7.43 -8.01 -2.98
N ASN A 52 6.71 -9.10 -3.26
CA ASN A 52 5.59 -9.08 -4.20
C ASN A 52 4.39 -8.29 -3.64
N GLN A 53 4.06 -8.44 -2.35
CA GLN A 53 3.05 -7.61 -1.67
C GLN A 53 3.40 -6.11 -1.75
N GLY A 54 4.67 -5.78 -1.53
CA GLY A 54 5.17 -4.42 -1.65
C GLY A 54 5.04 -3.86 -3.06
N LEU A 55 5.31 -4.67 -4.09
CA LEU A 55 5.12 -4.24 -5.48
C LEU A 55 3.66 -3.90 -5.77
N TYR A 56 2.70 -4.70 -5.29
CA TYR A 56 1.27 -4.37 -5.42
C TYR A 56 0.91 -3.08 -4.70
N ASN A 57 1.44 -2.85 -3.49
CA ASN A 57 1.31 -1.56 -2.79
C ASN A 57 1.84 -0.40 -3.65
N GLY A 58 2.97 -0.59 -4.33
CA GLY A 58 3.51 0.37 -5.30
C GLY A 58 2.55 0.67 -6.46
N PHE A 59 1.89 -0.35 -7.03
CA PHE A 59 0.89 -0.15 -8.08
C PHE A 59 -0.33 0.63 -7.60
N LEU A 60 -0.81 0.36 -6.38
CA LEU A 60 -1.91 1.11 -5.77
C LEU A 60 -1.52 2.59 -5.59
N ALA A 61 -0.32 2.86 -5.05
CA ALA A 61 0.18 4.22 -4.88
C ALA A 61 0.33 4.95 -6.22
N ALA A 62 0.89 4.30 -7.24
CA ALA A 62 1.02 4.85 -8.58
C ALA A 62 -0.35 5.17 -9.22
N GLY A 63 -1.33 4.28 -9.07
CA GLY A 63 -2.70 4.49 -9.54
C GLY A 63 -3.40 5.67 -8.87
N LEU A 64 -3.21 5.83 -7.56
CA LEU A 64 -3.74 6.97 -6.81
C LEU A 64 -3.08 8.29 -7.22
N ILE A 65 -1.75 8.31 -7.42
CA ILE A 65 -1.06 9.50 -7.94
C ILE A 65 -1.53 9.84 -9.35
N TRP A 66 -1.69 8.82 -10.20
CA TRP A 66 -2.21 8.99 -11.54
C TRP A 66 -3.61 9.63 -11.53
N SER A 67 -4.46 9.25 -10.58
CA SER A 67 -5.78 9.86 -10.41
C SER A 67 -5.72 11.37 -10.12
N VAL A 68 -4.70 11.85 -9.42
CA VAL A 68 -4.55 13.27 -9.07
C VAL A 68 -4.07 14.09 -10.27
N VAL A 69 -3.16 13.55 -11.07
CA VAL A 69 -2.57 14.28 -12.22
C VAL A 69 -3.42 14.19 -13.50
N ASN A 70 -4.30 13.17 -13.61
CA ASN A 70 -5.18 13.00 -14.77
C ASN A 70 -6.33 14.01 -14.74
N ARG A 71 -6.52 14.78 -15.83
CA ARG A 71 -7.57 15.82 -15.90
C ARG A 71 -8.96 15.28 -16.27
N SER A 72 -9.03 14.18 -17.01
CA SER A 72 -10.28 13.69 -17.61
C SER A 72 -10.98 12.63 -16.74
N PHE A 73 -10.21 11.75 -16.10
CA PHE A 73 -10.72 10.59 -15.36
C PHE A 73 -10.30 10.58 -13.89
N SER A 74 -9.96 11.75 -13.34
CA SER A 74 -9.43 11.91 -11.99
C SER A 74 -10.23 11.14 -10.93
N THR A 75 -11.54 11.41 -10.85
CA THR A 75 -12.41 10.82 -9.83
C THR A 75 -12.62 9.32 -10.04
N GLN A 76 -12.77 8.89 -11.28
CA GLN A 76 -13.02 7.48 -11.64
C GLN A 76 -11.83 6.61 -11.27
N ILE A 77 -10.62 7.05 -11.61
CA ILE A 77 -9.37 6.35 -11.26
C ILE A 77 -9.23 6.30 -9.74
N ALA A 78 -9.44 7.42 -9.04
CA ALA A 78 -9.35 7.46 -7.58
C ALA A 78 -10.33 6.50 -6.91
N LEU A 79 -11.60 6.51 -7.33
CA LEU A 79 -12.63 5.63 -6.78
C LEU A 79 -12.30 4.16 -7.01
N PHE A 80 -11.79 3.79 -8.19
CA PHE A 80 -11.38 2.41 -8.47
C PHE A 80 -10.31 1.94 -7.48
N PHE A 81 -9.19 2.68 -7.38
CA PHE A 81 -8.09 2.29 -6.49
C PHE A 81 -8.47 2.34 -5.02
N LEU A 82 -9.18 3.39 -4.56
CA LEU A 82 -9.64 3.49 -3.18
C LEU A 82 -10.60 2.34 -2.81
N THR A 83 -11.46 1.92 -3.75
CA THR A 83 -12.35 0.77 -3.53
C THR A 83 -11.55 -0.52 -3.37
N CYS A 84 -10.55 -0.75 -4.22
CA CYS A 84 -9.64 -1.89 -4.08
C CYS A 84 -8.92 -1.87 -2.72
N VAL A 85 -8.43 -0.71 -2.28
CA VAL A 85 -7.76 -0.54 -0.98
C VAL A 85 -8.70 -0.88 0.18
N VAL A 86 -9.94 -0.37 0.14
CA VAL A 86 -10.95 -0.65 1.19
C VAL A 86 -11.28 -2.14 1.23
N ILE A 87 -11.54 -2.77 0.08
CA ILE A 87 -11.84 -4.21 0.01
C ILE A 87 -10.66 -5.05 0.55
N ALA A 88 -9.43 -4.73 0.13
CA ALA A 88 -8.24 -5.42 0.62
C ALA A 88 -8.05 -5.24 2.12
N GLY A 89 -8.27 -4.02 2.65
CA GLY A 89 -8.20 -3.74 4.08
C GLY A 89 -9.23 -4.52 4.89
N ILE A 90 -10.49 -4.59 4.42
CA ILE A 90 -11.54 -5.40 5.05
C ILE A 90 -11.18 -6.88 5.04
N TYR A 91 -10.73 -7.40 3.90
CA TYR A 91 -10.34 -8.81 3.77
C TYR A 91 -9.15 -9.14 4.68
N GLY A 92 -8.15 -8.27 4.76
CA GLY A 92 -7.02 -8.41 5.66
C GLY A 92 -7.48 -8.45 7.12
N ALA A 93 -8.28 -7.46 7.55
CA ALA A 93 -8.80 -7.40 8.92
C ALA A 93 -9.61 -8.65 9.31
N TYR A 94 -10.40 -9.22 8.38
CA TYR A 94 -11.15 -10.45 8.62
C TYR A 94 -10.27 -11.71 8.66
N SER A 95 -9.23 -11.78 7.84
CA SER A 95 -8.39 -12.98 7.70
C SER A 95 -7.25 -13.08 8.72
N THR A 96 -6.85 -11.96 9.32
CA THR A 96 -5.79 -11.90 10.34
C THR A 96 -6.29 -11.51 11.73
N GLY A 97 -7.57 -11.14 11.87
CA GLY A 97 -8.22 -10.74 13.11
C GLY A 97 -8.83 -11.90 13.90
#